data_AF-A0AAV5YP10-F1
#
_entry.id   AF-A0AAV5YP10-F1
#
_cell.length_a   1.000
_cell.length_b   1.000
_cell.length_c   1.000
_cell.angle_alpha   90.00
_cell.angle_beta   90.00
_cell.angle_gamma   90.00
#
_symmetry.space_group_name_H-M   'P 1'
#
loop_
_entity.id
_entity.type
_entity.pdbx_description
1 polymer ?
#
loop_
_entity_poly.entity_id
_entity_poly.type
_entity_poly.pdbx_seq_one_letter_code
_entity_poly.pdbx_strand_id
1 'polypeptide(L)'
;PPGRLDRIEICQVTRPDTAMGRWAARRGDSLYMCYAETEDVGAIVRRLTRRGARFTPRGGDPSAERDGLGIHPSALGGLLLGISRTTVAWEWSGRPERVVH
;
A
#
# COMPACT_ATOMS: atom_id res chain seq x y z
N PRO A 1 -8.67 15.13 10.80
CA PRO A 1 -8.76 14.89 12.27
C PRO A 1 -7.45 14.31 12.81
N PRO A 2 -7.15 14.42 14.12
CA PRO A 2 -5.84 14.08 14.72
C PRO A 2 -5.35 12.63 14.55
N GLY A 3 -6.25 11.72 14.17
CA GLY A 3 -5.97 10.31 13.91
C GLY A 3 -5.83 9.91 12.43
N ARG A 4 -6.04 10.84 11.48
CA ARG A 4 -5.94 10.53 10.05
C ARG A 4 -4.49 10.41 9.62
N LEU A 5 -4.16 9.39 8.83
CA LEU A 5 -2.81 9.21 8.32
C LEU A 5 -2.59 10.11 7.09
N ASP A 6 -2.11 11.33 7.32
CA ASP A 6 -1.64 12.24 6.27
C ASP A 6 -0.12 12.42 6.45
N ARG A 7 0.68 11.77 5.61
CA ARG A 7 2.16 11.75 5.70
C ARG A 7 2.81 11.79 4.32
N ILE A 8 3.99 12.40 4.28
CA ILE A 8 4.97 12.20 3.22
C ILE A 8 6.12 11.41 3.85
N GLU A 9 6.39 10.23 3.31
CA GLU A 9 7.49 9.39 3.76
C GLU A 9 8.68 9.59 2.82
N ILE A 10 9.83 9.98 3.40
CA ILE A 10 11.10 10.02 2.69
C ILE A 10 11.83 8.71 2.99
N CYS A 11 12.08 7.92 1.95
CA CYS A 11 12.69 6.60 2.09
C CYS A 11 14.12 6.61 1.55
N GLN A 12 15.05 6.03 2.29
CA GLN A 12 16.39 5.72 1.80
C GLN A 12 16.44 4.25 1.36
N VAL A 13 16.83 4.00 0.11
CA VAL A 13 17.12 2.64 -0.35
C VAL A 13 18.41 2.16 0.32
N THR A 14 18.28 1.15 1.18
CA THR A 14 19.43 0.45 1.79
C THR A 14 19.73 -0.89 1.10
N ARG A 15 18.80 -1.37 0.27
CA ARG A 15 18.87 -2.66 -0.41
C ARG A 15 18.43 -2.54 -1.88
N PRO A 16 19.35 -2.64 -2.85
CA PRO A 16 19.06 -2.39 -4.27
C PRO A 16 18.24 -3.50 -4.94
N ASP A 17 18.24 -4.71 -4.36
CA ASP A 17 17.51 -5.88 -4.83
C ASP A 17 15.99 -5.83 -4.56
N THR A 18 15.52 -4.83 -3.81
CA THR A 18 14.09 -4.65 -3.48
C THR A 18 13.31 -3.99 -4.62
N ALA A 19 11.98 -3.99 -4.53
CA ALA A 19 11.13 -3.30 -5.52
C ALA A 19 11.43 -1.78 -5.60
N MET A 20 11.56 -1.13 -4.45
CA MET A 20 11.94 0.29 -4.37
C MET A 20 13.37 0.51 -4.87
N GLY A 21 14.31 -0.38 -4.52
CA GLY A 21 15.69 -0.30 -5.00
C GLY A 21 15.80 -0.36 -6.53
N ARG A 22 15.12 -1.32 -7.16
CA ARG A 22 15.07 -1.41 -8.63
C ARG A 22 14.36 -0.23 -9.28
N TRP A 23 13.36 0.35 -8.62
CA TRP A 23 12.68 1.55 -9.11
C TRP A 23 13.60 2.76 -9.10
N ALA A 24 14.22 3.05 -7.95
CA ALA A 24 15.13 4.18 -7.77
C ALA A 24 16.34 4.09 -8.73
N ALA A 25 16.90 2.89 -8.93
CA ALA A 25 17.98 2.69 -9.90
C ALA A 25 17.59 3.04 -11.35
N ARG A 26 16.30 2.94 -11.71
CA ARG A 26 15.79 3.23 -13.06
C ARG A 26 15.30 4.66 -13.24
N ARG A 27 14.76 5.27 -12.17
CA ARG A 27 14.05 6.56 -12.26
C ARG A 27 14.70 7.68 -11.44
N GLY A 28 15.70 7.38 -10.61
CA GLY A 28 16.22 8.30 -9.61
C GLY A 28 15.20 8.63 -8.53
N ASP A 29 15.50 9.69 -7.78
CA ASP A 29 14.62 10.23 -6.73
C ASP A 29 13.29 10.67 -7.34
N SER A 30 12.20 10.06 -6.87
CA SER A 30 10.88 10.23 -7.46
C SER A 30 9.77 9.81 -6.49
N LEU A 31 8.53 10.19 -6.80
CA LEU A 31 7.36 9.63 -6.14
C LEU A 31 7.25 8.13 -6.51
N TYR A 32 7.49 7.26 -5.53
CA TYR A 32 7.50 5.82 -5.74
C TYR A 32 6.11 5.18 -5.63
N MET A 33 5.34 5.58 -4.62
CA MET A 33 4.02 5.01 -4.33
C MET A 33 3.13 5.98 -3.57
N CYS A 34 1.83 5.73 -3.63
CA CYS A 34 0.84 6.35 -2.76
C CYS A 34 0.22 5.31 -1.84
N TYR A 35 -0.40 5.77 -0.77
CA TYR A 35 -1.12 4.92 0.17
C TYR A 35 -2.45 5.59 0.55
N ALA A 36 -3.50 4.80 0.76
CA ALA A 36 -4.78 5.29 1.27
C ALA A 36 -5.40 4.29 2.25
N GLU A 37 -6.29 4.81 3.11
CA GLU A 37 -7.05 4.01 4.07
C GLU A 37 -8.45 3.71 3.54
N THR A 38 -9.00 2.58 3.98
CA THR A 38 -10.41 2.23 3.76
C THR A 38 -10.97 1.50 4.97
N GLU A 39 -12.28 1.61 5.19
CA GLU A 39 -12.99 0.84 6.21
C GLU A 39 -13.38 -0.56 5.71
N ASP A 40 -13.43 -0.78 4.39
CA ASP A 40 -13.81 -2.07 3.78
C ASP A 40 -12.77 -2.50 2.72
N VAL A 41 -11.69 -3.12 3.19
CA VAL A 41 -10.65 -3.73 2.34
C VAL A 41 -11.27 -4.79 1.41
N GLY A 42 -12.26 -5.56 1.91
CA GLY A 42 -12.94 -6.59 1.14
C GLY A 42 -13.69 -6.03 -0.08
N ALA A 43 -14.29 -4.85 0.02
CA ALA A 43 -14.92 -4.17 -1.12
C ALA A 43 -13.89 -3.84 -2.22
N ILE A 44 -12.70 -3.39 -1.83
CA ILE A 44 -11.61 -3.11 -2.78
C ILE A 44 -11.16 -4.39 -3.46
N VAL A 45 -10.93 -5.47 -2.71
CA VAL A 45 -10.59 -6.79 -3.27
C VAL A 45 -11.66 -7.24 -4.27
N ARG A 46 -12.94 -7.28 -3.87
CA ARG A 46 -14.05 -7.69 -4.75
C ARG A 46 -14.08 -6.87 -6.05
N ARG A 47 -13.83 -5.56 -5.96
CA ARG A 47 -13.82 -4.64 -7.10
C ARG A 47 -12.65 -4.92 -8.06
N LEU A 48 -11.47 -5.22 -7.53
CA LEU A 48 -10.27 -5.55 -8.30
C LEU A 48 -10.40 -6.93 -8.94
N THR A 49 -10.83 -7.94 -8.20
CA THR A 49 -11.05 -9.30 -8.69
C THR A 49 -12.06 -9.32 -9.84
N ARG A 50 -13.21 -8.62 -9.70
CA ARG A 50 -14.23 -8.53 -10.76
C ARG A 50 -13.68 -7.93 -12.06
N ARG A 51 -12.65 -7.08 -11.97
CA ARG A 51 -11.99 -6.44 -13.12
C ARG A 51 -10.80 -7.24 -13.65
N GLY A 52 -10.46 -8.39 -13.05
CA GLY A 52 -9.23 -9.12 -13.38
C GLY A 52 -7.96 -8.29 -13.13
N ALA A 53 -8.02 -7.31 -12.22
CA ALA A 53 -6.90 -6.43 -11.93
C ALA A 53 -5.82 -7.16 -11.13
N ARG A 54 -4.56 -6.77 -11.34
CA ARG A 54 -3.42 -7.31 -10.59
C ARG A 54 -3.24 -6.56 -9.26
N PHE A 55 -3.17 -7.29 -8.17
CA PHE A 55 -2.86 -6.78 -6.83
C PHE A 55 -2.26 -7.89 -5.97
N THR A 56 -1.65 -7.52 -4.86
CA THR A 56 -1.06 -8.43 -3.87
C THR A 56 -1.72 -8.19 -2.52
N PRO A 57 -2.49 -9.14 -1.96
CA PRO A 57 -3.02 -9.04 -0.60
C PRO A 57 -1.87 -9.10 0.42
N ARG A 58 -2.03 -8.42 1.55
CA ARG A 58 -1.07 -8.43 2.66
C ARG A 58 -1.03 -9.80 3.34
N GLY A 59 -2.18 -10.41 3.60
CA GLY A 59 -2.36 -11.72 4.23
C GLY A 59 -2.17 -12.91 3.28
N GLY A 60 -1.79 -12.68 2.02
CA GLY A 60 -1.49 -13.72 1.04
C GLY A 60 -2.71 -14.32 0.33
N ASP A 61 -3.87 -14.41 1.00
CA ASP A 61 -5.13 -14.84 0.39
C ASP A 61 -6.07 -13.64 0.14
N PRO A 62 -6.41 -13.32 -1.12
CA PRO A 62 -7.38 -12.28 -1.42
C PRO A 62 -8.75 -12.50 -0.76
N SER A 63 -9.21 -13.75 -0.62
CA SER A 63 -10.56 -14.05 -0.12
C SER A 63 -10.72 -13.78 1.38
N ALA A 64 -9.62 -13.85 2.13
CA ALA A 64 -9.55 -13.64 3.57
C ALA A 64 -8.92 -12.28 3.96
N GLU A 65 -8.56 -11.44 2.99
CA GLU A 65 -7.84 -10.18 3.24
C GLU A 65 -8.69 -9.16 4.02
N ARG A 66 -8.11 -8.60 5.08
CA ARG A 66 -8.76 -7.66 6.00
C ARG A 66 -7.94 -6.42 6.33
N ASP A 67 -6.62 -6.46 6.15
CA ASP A 67 -5.72 -5.43 6.64
C ASP A 67 -5.15 -4.58 5.52
N GLY A 68 -4.96 -5.11 4.32
CA GLY A 68 -4.54 -4.30 3.18
C GLY A 68 -4.05 -5.04 1.97
N LEU A 69 -3.69 -4.29 0.93
CA LEU A 69 -3.20 -4.81 -0.34
C LEU A 69 -2.39 -3.77 -1.11
N GLY A 70 -1.49 -4.23 -1.98
CA GLY A 70 -0.80 -3.40 -2.96
C GLY A 70 -1.40 -3.59 -4.36
N ILE A 71 -1.90 -2.51 -4.96
CA ILE A 71 -2.46 -2.53 -6.32
C ILE A 71 -1.31 -2.34 -7.32
N HIS A 72 -1.20 -3.27 -8.28
CA HIS A 72 -0.14 -3.21 -9.28
C HIS A 72 -0.33 -2.00 -10.22
N PRO A 73 0.76 -1.29 -10.62
CA PRO A 73 0.69 -0.13 -11.51
C PRO A 73 -0.12 -0.32 -12.80
N SER A 74 -0.12 -1.53 -13.37
CA SER A 74 -0.90 -1.84 -14.58
C SER A 74 -2.42 -1.73 -14.40
N ALA A 75 -2.91 -1.71 -13.16
CA ALA A 75 -4.33 -1.54 -12.86
C ALA A 75 -4.73 -0.07 -12.65
N LEU A 76 -3.77 0.84 -12.50
CA LEU A 76 -3.99 2.24 -12.11
C LEU A 76 -3.16 3.24 -12.93
N GLY A 77 -3.01 2.99 -14.24
CA GLY A 77 -2.34 3.93 -15.14
C GLY A 77 -0.88 4.23 -14.78
N GLY A 78 -0.19 3.28 -14.14
CA GLY A 78 1.21 3.43 -13.71
C GLY A 78 1.41 3.75 -12.22
N LEU A 79 0.34 4.01 -11.45
CA LEU A 79 0.44 4.27 -10.03
C LEU A 79 0.54 2.98 -9.20
N LEU A 80 1.61 2.83 -8.41
CA LEU A 80 1.67 1.87 -7.32
C LEU A 80 0.88 2.44 -6.12
N LEU A 81 -0.25 1.82 -5.78
CA LEU A 81 -1.12 2.27 -4.68
C LEU A 81 -1.27 1.15 -3.65
N GLY A 82 -0.86 1.44 -2.41
CA GLY A 82 -1.23 0.61 -1.26
C GLY A 82 -2.55 1.04 -0.66
N ILE A 83 -3.32 0.07 -0.17
CA ILE A 83 -4.53 0.28 0.62
C ILE A 83 -4.38 -0.47 1.93
N SER A 84 -4.74 0.14 3.05
CA SER A 84 -4.88 -0.55 4.32
C SER A 84 -6.26 -0.32 4.91
N ARG A 85 -6.64 -1.19 5.84
CA ARG A 85 -7.67 -0.84 6.82
C ARG A 85 -7.23 0.39 7.61
N THR A 86 -8.20 1.19 8.02
CA THR A 86 -7.98 2.36 8.89
C THR A 86 -7.08 2.00 10.08
N THR A 87 -6.11 2.87 10.37
CA THR A 87 -5.06 2.77 11.39
C THR A 87 -3.94 1.77 11.17
N VAL A 88 -4.11 0.71 10.37
CA VAL A 88 -3.09 -0.35 10.24
C VAL A 88 -1.75 0.21 9.73
N ALA A 89 -1.79 1.21 8.85
CA ALA A 89 -0.59 1.81 8.30
C ALA A 89 0.30 2.54 9.33
N TRP A 90 -0.23 2.86 10.52
CA TRP A 90 0.60 3.38 11.60
C TRP A 90 1.67 2.38 12.08
N GLU A 91 1.50 1.09 11.82
CA GLU A 91 2.50 0.05 12.09
C GLU A 91 3.84 0.35 11.41
N TRP A 92 3.83 0.86 10.18
CA TRP A 92 5.04 1.22 9.44
C TRP A 92 5.28 2.74 9.33
N SER A 93 4.29 3.58 9.61
CA SER A 93 4.43 5.04 9.61
C SER A 93 4.92 5.63 10.95
N GLY A 94 5.57 4.82 11.79
CA GLY A 94 6.34 5.26 12.95
C GLY A 94 5.54 5.59 14.22
N ARG A 95 4.27 5.19 14.31
CA ARG A 95 3.43 5.33 15.52
C ARG A 95 2.56 4.08 15.75
N PRO A 96 3.17 2.89 15.90
CA PRO A 96 2.43 1.63 15.99
C PRO A 96 1.40 1.59 17.13
N GLU A 97 1.58 2.41 18.18
CA GLU A 97 0.62 2.57 19.28
C GLU A 97 -0.75 3.12 18.85
N ARG A 98 -0.88 3.58 17.60
CA ARG A 98 -2.13 4.08 17.02
C ARG A 98 -2.93 3.02 16.25
N VAL A 99 -2.39 1.81 16.09
CA VAL A 99 -3.10 0.72 15.42
C VAL A 99 -4.24 0.22 16.31
N VAL A 100 -5.43 0.13 15.75
CA VAL A 100 -6.60 -0.47 16.42
C VAL A 100 -6.83 -1.86 15.83
N HIS A 101 -6.78 -2.88 16.68
CA HIS A 101 -6.95 -4.28 16.32
C HIS A 101 -8.42 -4.66 16.11
#